data_AF-A0A3R6MXD5-F1
#
_entry.id   AF-A0A3R6MXD5-F1
#
_cell.length_a   1.000
_cell.length_b   1.000
_cell.length_c   1.000
_cell.angle_alpha   90.00
_cell.angle_beta   90.00
_cell.angle_gamma   90.00
#
_symmetry.space_group_name_H-M   'P 1'
#
loop_
_entity.id
_entity.type
_entity.pdbx_description
1 polymer ?
#
loop_
_entity_poly.entity_id
_entity_poly.type
_entity_poly.pdbx_seq_one_letter_code
_entity_poly.pdbx_strand_id
1 'polypeptide(L)'
;MGKIRELAEKVGKWLDSWLFFGIAAEEDAKTHYIKCEKEFYKDVEEGYKSFEVRKNDRDYRAGDDIVLREYDKDLGVLTGREQRVNIIYFLDKYPGIEPGYCILGIEPY
;
A
#
# COMPACT_ATOMS: atom_id res chain seq x y z
N MET A 1 -7.62 26.49 -34.44
CA MET A 1 -8.67 26.49 -33.39
C MET A 1 -9.08 25.08 -32.90
N GLY A 2 -8.84 23.99 -33.64
CA GLY A 2 -9.22 22.63 -33.19
C GLY A 2 -8.33 21.98 -32.12
N LYS A 3 -6.99 22.10 -32.23
CA LYS A 3 -6.04 21.44 -31.31
C LYS A 3 -6.12 21.90 -29.84
N ILE A 4 -6.48 23.17 -29.61
CA ILE A 4 -6.60 23.71 -28.25
C ILE A 4 -7.88 23.19 -27.57
N ARG A 5 -8.97 22.99 -28.33
CA ARG A 5 -10.22 22.40 -27.83
C ARG A 5 -10.04 20.92 -27.50
N GLU A 6 -9.33 20.17 -28.35
CA GLU A 6 -9.03 18.76 -28.12
C GLU A 6 -8.15 18.55 -26.87
N LEU A 7 -7.18 19.44 -26.64
CA LEU A 7 -6.36 19.44 -25.42
C LEU A 7 -7.19 19.76 -24.18
N ALA A 8 -8.09 20.75 -24.27
CA ALA A 8 -9.00 21.09 -23.17
C ALA A 8 -9.98 19.94 -22.84
N GLU A 9 -10.46 19.21 -23.85
CA GLU A 9 -11.31 18.03 -23.66
C GLU A 9 -10.54 16.86 -23.05
N LYS A 10 -9.27 16.64 -23.43
CA LYS A 10 -8.41 15.62 -22.81
C LYS A 10 -8.05 15.95 -21.37
N VAL A 11 -7.73 17.21 -21.09
CA VAL A 11 -7.44 17.68 -19.73
C VAL A 11 -8.71 17.65 -18.88
N GLY A 12 -9.86 18.01 -19.44
CA GLY A 12 -11.17 17.88 -18.79
C GLY A 12 -11.49 16.43 -18.47
N LYS A 13 -11.34 15.50 -19.41
CA LYS A 13 -11.56 14.06 -19.16
C LYS A 13 -10.54 13.46 -18.20
N TRP A 14 -9.30 13.95 -18.19
CA TRP A 14 -8.27 13.54 -17.22
C TRP A 14 -8.61 14.06 -15.82
N LEU A 15 -9.04 15.32 -15.70
CA LEU A 15 -9.54 15.91 -14.47
C LEU A 15 -10.80 15.20 -13.99
N ASP A 16 -11.77 14.92 -14.86
CA ASP A 16 -12.98 14.17 -14.54
C ASP A 16 -12.67 12.72 -14.18
N SER A 17 -11.68 12.08 -14.82
CA SER A 17 -11.21 10.76 -14.40
C SER A 17 -10.58 10.84 -13.00
N TRP A 18 -9.85 11.91 -12.69
CA TRP A 18 -9.27 12.12 -11.36
C TRP A 18 -10.35 12.51 -10.33
N LEU A 19 -11.38 13.24 -10.74
CA LEU A 19 -12.51 13.70 -9.91
C LEU A 19 -13.55 12.60 -9.67
N PHE A 20 -13.79 11.71 -10.63
CA PHE A 20 -14.81 10.65 -10.55
C PHE A 20 -14.23 9.28 -10.18
N PHE A 21 -12.96 8.96 -10.50
CA PHE A 21 -12.28 7.83 -9.84
C PHE A 21 -11.68 8.21 -8.48
N GLY A 22 -11.51 9.51 -8.19
CA GLY A 22 -11.09 10.02 -6.88
C GLY A 22 -12.21 10.22 -5.86
N ILE A 23 -13.45 9.81 -6.17
CA ILE A 23 -14.57 9.83 -5.22
C ILE A 23 -15.42 8.55 -5.40
N ALA A 24 -14.77 7.40 -5.49
CA ALA A 24 -15.42 6.14 -5.15
C ALA A 24 -15.40 6.05 -3.62
N ALA A 25 -16.44 6.60 -2.98
CA ALA A 25 -16.75 6.52 -1.54
C ALA A 25 -15.53 6.25 -0.62
N GLU A 26 -14.96 7.28 -0.01
CA GLU A 26 -14.00 7.15 1.09
C GLU A 26 -14.60 6.26 2.19
N GLU A 27 -14.34 4.95 2.14
CA GLU A 27 -14.18 4.20 3.38
C GLU A 27 -12.96 4.82 4.07
N ASP A 28 -13.10 5.23 5.33
CA ASP A 28 -12.00 5.75 6.11
C ASP A 28 -10.78 4.83 5.94
N ALA A 29 -9.63 5.42 5.60
CA ALA A 29 -8.37 4.69 5.43
C ALA A 29 -8.14 3.77 6.63
N LYS A 30 -7.97 2.47 6.37
CA LYS A 30 -7.88 1.46 7.43
C LYS A 30 -6.45 1.38 7.94
N THR A 31 -6.29 1.17 9.24
CA THR A 31 -4.98 0.86 9.83
C THR A 31 -4.88 -0.62 10.15
N HIS A 32 -3.91 -1.30 9.56
CA HIS A 32 -3.64 -2.73 9.72
C HIS A 32 -2.45 -2.95 10.65
N TYR A 33 -2.64 -3.66 11.77
CA TYR A 33 -1.58 -3.94 12.74
C TYR A 33 -0.96 -5.31 12.51
N ILE A 34 0.25 -5.36 11.97
CA ILE A 34 0.80 -6.61 11.44
C ILE A 34 2.15 -6.94 12.05
N LYS A 35 2.38 -8.22 12.37
CA LYS A 35 3.72 -8.70 12.78
C LYS A 35 4.69 -8.62 11.61
N CYS A 36 5.91 -8.22 11.90
CA CYS A 36 7.04 -8.20 10.97
C CYS A 36 8.25 -8.82 11.67
N GLU A 37 8.87 -9.86 11.08
CA GLU A 37 10.06 -10.48 11.67
C GLU A 37 11.22 -9.46 11.72
N LYS A 38 12.07 -9.53 12.75
CA LYS A 38 13.12 -8.53 13.03
C LYS A 38 13.96 -8.12 11.81
N GLU A 39 14.35 -9.09 11.00
CA GLU A 39 15.19 -8.88 9.82
C GLU A 39 14.47 -7.98 8.79
N PHE A 40 13.23 -8.30 8.44
CA PHE A 40 12.45 -7.50 7.49
C PHE A 40 11.99 -6.17 8.09
N TYR A 41 11.72 -6.12 9.40
CA TYR A 41 11.41 -4.87 10.08
C TYR A 41 12.57 -3.88 9.92
N LYS A 42 13.79 -4.35 10.17
CA LYS A 42 15.00 -3.55 10.01
C LYS A 42 15.20 -3.10 8.55
N ASP A 43 14.95 -3.97 7.57
CA ASP A 43 15.06 -3.60 6.15
C ASP A 43 14.06 -2.50 5.74
N VAL A 44 12.86 -2.48 6.34
CA VAL A 44 11.87 -1.41 6.13
C VAL A 44 12.30 -0.13 6.86
N GLU A 45 12.80 -0.25 8.09
CA GLU A 45 13.32 0.87 8.91
C GLU A 45 14.49 1.58 8.21
N GLU A 46 15.38 0.82 7.57
CA GLU A 46 16.54 1.33 6.84
C GLU A 46 16.20 1.73 5.38
N GLY A 47 14.97 1.50 4.93
CA GLY A 47 14.49 1.89 3.59
C GLY A 47 14.95 0.98 2.45
N TYR A 48 15.62 -0.14 2.73
CA TYR A 48 16.00 -1.14 1.72
C TYR A 48 14.78 -1.89 1.18
N LYS A 49 13.75 -2.05 2.00
CA LYS A 49 12.53 -2.77 1.67
C LYS A 49 11.33 -1.83 1.64
N SER A 50 10.99 -1.36 0.43
CA SER A 50 9.84 -0.49 0.17
C SER A 50 8.56 -1.24 -0.25
N PHE A 51 8.44 -2.51 0.13
CA PHE A 51 7.26 -3.33 -0.20
C PHE A 51 6.98 -4.38 0.87
N GLU A 52 5.74 -4.87 0.92
CA GLU A 52 5.29 -6.02 1.71
C GLU A 52 4.70 -7.10 0.80
N VAL A 53 4.82 -8.38 1.19
CA VAL A 53 4.13 -9.50 0.54
C VAL A 53 3.19 -10.12 1.56
N ARG A 54 1.90 -10.17 1.26
CA ARG A 54 0.87 -10.58 2.22
C ARG A 54 -0.21 -11.41 1.56
N LYS A 55 -0.85 -12.29 2.33
CA LYS A 55 -2.16 -12.82 1.96
C LYS A 55 -3.16 -11.67 2.04
N ASN A 56 -3.98 -11.46 1.01
CA ASN A 56 -4.99 -10.39 1.02
C ASN A 56 -6.28 -10.84 1.73
N ASP A 57 -6.17 -11.12 3.04
CA ASP A 57 -7.26 -11.52 3.94
C ASP A 57 -7.85 -10.34 4.74
N ARG A 58 -7.34 -9.12 4.50
CA ARG A 58 -7.74 -7.87 5.16
C ARG A 58 -8.29 -6.82 4.20
N ASP A 59 -8.41 -7.16 2.91
CA ASP A 59 -8.82 -6.23 1.86
C ASP A 59 -7.94 -4.98 1.84
N TYR A 60 -6.61 -5.17 1.73
CA TYR A 60 -5.65 -4.08 1.67
C TYR A 60 -5.90 -3.20 0.46
N ARG A 61 -5.85 -1.88 0.64
CA ARG A 61 -6.01 -0.90 -0.43
C ARG A 61 -4.89 0.13 -0.41
N ALA A 62 -4.62 0.74 -1.55
CA ALA A 62 -3.79 1.95 -1.56
C ALA A 62 -4.47 3.05 -0.75
N GLY A 63 -3.71 3.78 0.06
CA GLY A 63 -4.21 4.75 1.03
C GLY A 63 -4.39 4.20 2.45
N ASP A 64 -4.48 2.88 2.63
CA ASP A 64 -4.46 2.27 3.97
C ASP A 64 -3.08 2.40 4.62
N ASP A 65 -3.05 2.25 5.95
CA ASP A 65 -1.82 2.21 6.73
C ASP A 65 -1.50 0.82 7.25
N ILE A 66 -0.22 0.53 7.36
CA ILE A 66 0.29 -0.63 8.08
C ILE A 66 1.12 -0.13 9.28
N VAL A 67 0.79 -0.63 10.46
CA VAL A 67 1.67 -0.58 11.62
C VAL A 67 2.41 -1.91 11.69
N LEU A 68 3.65 -1.90 11.22
CA LEU A 68 4.57 -3.03 11.36
C LEU A 68 5.01 -3.12 12.81
N ARG A 69 4.69 -4.23 13.46
CA ARG A 69 5.07 -4.53 14.84
C ARG A 69 6.18 -5.55 14.81
N GLU A 70 7.37 -5.17 15.25
CA GLU A 70 8.50 -6.06 15.25
C GLU A 70 8.23 -7.29 16.11
N TYR A 71 8.49 -8.46 15.54
CA TYR A 71 8.29 -9.76 16.12
C TYR A 71 9.61 -10.53 16.17
N ASP A 72 10.02 -10.91 17.38
CA ASP A 72 11.08 -11.87 17.61
C ASP A 72 10.52 -13.28 17.45
N LYS A 73 10.86 -13.95 16.35
CA LYS A 73 10.38 -15.31 16.06
C LYS A 73 11.03 -16.36 16.96
N ASP A 74 12.27 -16.17 17.37
CA ASP A 74 13.00 -17.11 18.22
C ASP A 74 12.47 -17.08 19.65
N LEU A 75 12.16 -15.89 20.15
CA LEU A 75 11.56 -15.70 21.48
C LEU A 75 10.02 -15.80 21.46
N GLY A 76 9.40 -15.72 20.29
CA GLY A 76 7.95 -15.79 20.11
C GLY A 76 7.20 -14.54 20.60
N VAL A 77 7.87 -13.39 20.74
CA VAL A 77 7.32 -12.17 21.37
C VAL A 77 7.36 -10.95 20.45
N LEU A 78 6.44 -10.01 20.67
CA LEU A 78 6.58 -8.65 20.13
C LEU A 78 7.67 -7.92 20.94
N THR A 79 8.57 -7.20 20.26
CA THR A 79 9.65 -6.46 20.94
C THR A 79 9.16 -5.12 21.51
N GLY A 80 8.02 -4.63 21.02
CA GLY A 80 7.47 -3.31 21.32
C GLY A 80 7.88 -2.22 20.33
N ARG A 81 8.77 -2.51 19.36
CA ARG A 81 9.06 -1.59 18.26
C ARG A 81 7.94 -1.62 17.22
N GLU A 82 7.56 -0.43 16.75
CA GLU A 82 6.54 -0.25 15.73
C GLU A 82 6.99 0.79 14.69
N GLN A 83 6.67 0.53 13.42
CA GLN A 83 6.85 1.47 12.32
C GLN A 83 5.55 1.58 11.53
N ARG A 84 5.07 2.81 11.36
CA ARG A 84 3.92 3.09 10.51
C ARG A 84 4.38 3.40 9.09
N VAL A 85 3.72 2.78 8.12
CA VAL A 85 3.93 3.00 6.69
C VAL A 85 2.58 3.14 5.99
N ASN A 86 2.54 3.90 4.90
CA ASN A 86 1.38 4.01 4.03
C ASN A 86 1.48 3.01 2.87
N ILE A 87 0.36 2.41 2.46
CA ILE A 87 0.29 1.59 1.25
C ILE A 87 0.10 2.52 0.03
N ILE A 88 1.16 2.67 -0.77
CA ILE A 88 1.16 3.52 -1.97
C ILE A 88 0.85 2.75 -3.27
N TYR A 89 0.89 1.42 -3.23
CA TYR A 89 0.61 0.57 -4.39
C TYR A 89 0.07 -0.79 -3.97
N PHE A 90 -0.83 -1.38 -4.76
CA PHE A 90 -1.40 -2.71 -4.54
C PHE A 90 -1.34 -3.52 -5.84
N LEU A 91 -0.81 -4.74 -5.76
CA LEU A 91 -0.75 -5.69 -6.88
C LEU A 91 -1.19 -7.08 -6.42
N ASP A 92 -2.26 -7.60 -7.02
CA ASP A 92 -2.70 -8.98 -6.89
C ASP A 92 -2.88 -9.64 -8.27
N LYS A 93 -3.12 -10.97 -8.28
CA LYS A 93 -3.49 -11.74 -9.50
C LYS A 93 -2.55 -11.54 -10.70
N TYR A 94 -1.26 -11.36 -10.44
CA TYR A 94 -0.23 -11.20 -11.46
C TYR A 94 0.61 -12.48 -11.60
N PRO A 95 1.07 -12.87 -12.80
CA PRO A 95 1.97 -14.01 -12.97
C PRO A 95 3.19 -13.96 -12.03
N GLY A 96 3.41 -15.03 -11.26
CA GLY A 96 4.47 -15.10 -10.25
C GLY A 96 4.04 -14.74 -8.82
N ILE A 97 2.81 -14.26 -8.63
CA ILE A 97 2.19 -14.08 -7.31
C ILE A 97 1.27 -15.27 -7.03
N GLU A 98 1.43 -15.91 -5.88
CA GLU A 98 0.57 -17.03 -5.46
C GLU A 98 -0.89 -16.60 -5.30
N PRO A 99 -1.89 -17.41 -5.71
CA PRO A 99 -3.29 -17.07 -5.54
C PRO A 99 -3.66 -16.68 -4.10
N GLY A 100 -4.29 -15.52 -3.94
CA GLY A 100 -4.66 -14.97 -2.63
C GLY A 100 -3.57 -14.14 -1.94
N TYR A 101 -2.37 -14.07 -2.51
CA TYR A 101 -1.33 -13.13 -2.08
C TYR A 101 -1.34 -11.84 -2.91
N CYS A 102 -0.79 -10.79 -2.32
CA CYS A 102 -0.58 -9.48 -2.93
C CYS A 102 0.80 -8.93 -2.57
N ILE A 103 1.26 -8.00 -3.39
CA ILE A 103 2.41 -7.13 -3.11
C ILE A 103 1.87 -5.74 -2.81
N LEU A 104 2.34 -5.15 -1.72
CA LEU A 104 1.98 -3.80 -1.29
C LEU A 104 3.23 -2.94 -1.42
N GLY A 105 3.21 -1.91 -2.25
CA GLY A 105 4.24 -0.86 -2.19
C GLY A 105 4.00 -0.02 -0.94
N ILE A 106 5.05 0.26 -0.17
CA ILE A 106 4.93 0.99 1.09
C ILE A 106 5.89 2.18 1.16
N GLU A 107 5.47 3.23 1.84
CA GLU A 107 6.27 4.42 2.12
C GLU A 107 6.24 4.74 3.62
N PRO A 108 7.40 4.86 4.30
CA PRO A 108 7.46 5.36 5.66
C PRO A 108 7.02 6.83 5.78
N TYR A 109 6.43 7.18 6.93
CA TYR A 109 6.09 8.56 7.29
C TYR A 109 7.30 9.39 7.74
#